data_AF-A0A9E1NGC1-F1
#
_entry.id   AF-A0A9E1NGC1-F1
#
_cell.length_a   1.000
_cell.length_b   1.000
_cell.length_c   1.000
_cell.angle_alpha   90.00
_cell.angle_beta   90.00
_cell.angle_gamma   90.00
#
_symmetry.space_group_name_H-M   'P 1'
#
loop_
_entity.id
_entity.type
_entity.pdbx_description
1 polymer ?
#
loop_
_entity_poly.entity_id
_entity_poly.type
_entity_poly.pdbx_seq_one_letter_code
_entity_poly.pdbx_strand_id
1 'polypeptide(L)' 'MADKIRITQIKSTIGRPAKHGRIIRSLGLRKMNHTVEHNADPVILGQVKKVIHLVKVEEV' A
#
# COMPACT_ATOMS: atom_id res chain seq x y z
N MET A 1 -3.53 0.80 -21.31
CA MET A 1 -2.68 1.83 -20.68
C MET A 1 -2.58 1.43 -19.21
N ALA A 2 -1.38 1.29 -18.66
CA ALA A 2 -1.21 0.88 -17.27
C ALA A 2 -1.29 2.13 -16.41
N ASP A 3 -2.46 2.40 -15.85
CA ASP A 3 -2.65 3.51 -14.91
C ASP A 3 -1.74 3.24 -13.71
N LYS A 4 -0.94 4.23 -13.33
CA LYS A 4 -0.03 4.09 -12.19
C LYS A 4 -0.73 4.58 -10.95
N ILE A 5 -0.47 3.90 -9.85
CA ILE A 5 -0.93 4.32 -8.54
C ILE A 5 0.26 4.58 -7.64
N ARG A 6 0.21 5.71 -6.96
CA ARG A 6 1.16 6.10 -5.94
C ARG A 6 0.57 5.75 -4.58
N ILE A 7 1.27 4.90 -3.83
CA ILE A 7 0.83 4.40 -2.54
C ILE A 7 1.77 4.95 -1.46
N THR A 8 1.20 5.64 -0.48
CA THR A 8 1.95 6.20 0.66
C THR A 8 1.47 5.59 1.97
N GLN A 9 2.38 5.13 2.82
CA GLN A 9 2.02 4.65 4.15
C GLN A 9 1.75 5.83 5.10
N ILE A 10 0.49 6.04 5.48
CA ILE A 10 0.07 7.15 6.37
C ILE A 10 -0.08 6.72 7.83
N LYS A 11 -0.30 5.43 8.10
CA LYS A 11 -0.40 4.90 9.48
C LYS A 11 0.53 3.72 9.70
N SER A 12 0.99 3.58 10.94
CA SER A 12 1.87 2.48 11.34
C SER A 12 1.14 1.13 11.36
N THR A 13 1.92 0.07 11.14
CA THR A 13 1.47 -1.32 11.26
C THR A 13 1.57 -1.86 12.69
N ILE A 14 2.15 -1.09 13.62
CA ILE A 14 2.26 -1.47 15.04
C ILE A 14 0.85 -1.64 15.64
N GLY A 15 0.63 -2.72 16.40
CA GLY A 15 -0.67 -3.04 16.98
C GLY A 15 -1.73 -3.52 15.98
N ARG A 16 -1.36 -3.78 14.72
CA ARG A 16 -2.24 -4.34 13.69
C ARG A 16 -1.95 -5.82 13.46
N PRO A 17 -2.91 -6.60 12.93
CA PRO A 17 -2.67 -8.00 12.60
C PRO A 17 -1.44 -8.18 11.72
N ALA A 18 -0.64 -9.21 12.00
CA ALA A 18 0.59 -9.50 11.26
C ALA A 18 0.39 -9.67 9.74
N LYS A 19 -0.83 -9.99 9.29
CA LYS A 19 -1.22 -10.05 7.88
C LYS A 19 -1.09 -8.68 7.20
N HIS A 20 -1.51 -7.60 7.85
CA HIS A 20 -1.41 -6.24 7.28
C HIS A 20 0.04 -5.80 7.16
N GLY A 21 0.87 -6.08 8.18
CA GLY A 21 2.31 -5.82 8.12
C GLY A 21 3.03 -6.57 6.99
N ARG A 22 2.58 -7.78 6.64
CA ARG A 22 3.08 -8.52 5.47
C ARG A 22 2.66 -7.86 4.15
N ILE A 23 1.41 -7.42 4.03
CA ILE A 23 0.91 -6.73 2.83
C ILE A 23 1.67 -5.41 2.61
N ILE A 24 1.83 -4.59 3.65
CA ILE A 24 2.59 -3.32 3.57
C ILE A 24 4.02 -3.57 3.09
N ARG A 25 4.70 -4.59 3.62
CA ARG A 25 6.05 -4.96 3.17
C ARG A 25 6.07 -5.48 1.73
N SER A 26 5.06 -6.25 1.31
CA SER A 26 4.93 -6.73 -0.07
C SER A 26 4.73 -5.60 -1.07
N LEU A 27 4.07 -4.51 -0.67
CA LEU A 27 3.92 -3.29 -1.47
C LEU A 27 5.21 -2.44 -1.52
N GLY A 28 6.28 -2.84 -0.83
CA GLY A 28 7.55 -2.11 -0.79
C GLY A 28 7.60 -0.96 0.23
N LEU A 29 6.57 -0.84 1.08
CA LEU A 29 6.51 0.20 2.11
C LEU A 29 7.30 -0.25 3.35
N ARG A 30 8.44 0.40 3.59
CA ARG A 30 9.40 0.01 4.66
C ARG A 30 9.45 0.99 5.84
N LYS A 31 9.02 2.23 5.65
CA LYS A 31 9.04 3.30 6.66
C LYS A 31 7.78 4.16 6.58
N MET A 32 7.49 4.90 7.64
CA MET A 32 6.38 5.87 7.67
C MET A 32 6.56 6.94 6.59
N ASN A 33 5.45 7.34 5.97
CA ASN A 33 5.42 8.30 4.85
C ASN A 33 6.27 7.88 3.64
N HIS A 34 6.64 6.59 3.54
CA HIS A 34 7.26 6.08 2.32
C HIS A 34 6.22 6.00 1.22
N THR A 35 6.62 6.38 0.02
CA THR A 35 5.79 6.37 -1.17
C THR A 35 6.41 5.45 -2.20
N VAL A 36 5.60 4.58 -2.80
CA VAL A 36 6.01 3.66 -3.86
C VAL A 36 4.97 3.72 -4.98
N GLU A 37 5.45 3.72 -6.22
CA GLU A 37 4.60 3.68 -7.41
C GLU A 37 4.48 2.23 -7.91
N HIS A 38 3.25 1.83 -8.21
CA HIS A 38 2.93 0.53 -8.79
C HIS A 38 1.98 0.69 -9.96
N ASN A 39 1.91 -0.31 -10.83
CA ASN A 39 0.86 -0.37 -11.84
C ASN A 39 -0.47 -0.75 -11.17
N ALA A 40 -1.59 -0.29 -11.71
CA ALA A 40 -2.95 -0.63 -11.27
C ALA A 40 -3.34 -2.07 -11.63
N ASP A 41 -2.59 -3.06 -11.14
CA ASP A 41 -2.91 -4.47 -11.31
C ASP A 41 -4.01 -4.90 -10.33
N PRO A 42 -4.94 -5.79 -10.73
CA PRO A 42 -5.99 -6.30 -9.83
C PRO A 42 -5.44 -6.90 -8.53
N VAL A 43 -4.23 -7.48 -8.59
CA VAL A 43 -3.52 -8.03 -7.43
C VAL A 43 -3.11 -6.92 -6.46
N ILE A 44 -2.49 -5.84 -6.96
CA ILE A 44 -2.07 -4.70 -6.14
C ILE A 44 -3.29 -4.00 -5.57
N LEU A 45 -4.32 -3.75 -6.37
CA LEU A 45 -5.58 -3.16 -5.92
C LEU A 45 -6.24 -4.00 -4.81
N GLY A 46 -6.22 -5.33 -4.94
CA GLY A 46 -6.72 -6.25 -3.90
C GLY A 46 -5.91 -6.19 -2.60
N GLN A 47 -4.59 -6.03 -2.69
CA GLN A 47 -3.72 -5.83 -1.53
C GLN A 47 -4.01 -4.49 -0.84
N VAL A 48 -4.06 -3.41 -1.61
CA VAL A 48 -4.35 -2.04 -1.16
C VAL A 48 -5.70 -1.96 -0.46
N LYS A 49 -6.76 -2.57 -1.03
CA LYS A 49 -8.09 -2.61 -0.41
C LYS A 49 -8.08 -3.21 0.99
N LYS A 50 -7.26 -4.23 1.25
CA LYS A 50 -7.13 -4.86 2.59
C LYS A 50 -6.47 -3.94 3.63
N VAL A 51 -5.65 -2.99 3.18
CA VAL A 51 -4.90 -2.06 4.05
C VAL A 51 -5.28 -0.59 3.83
N ILE A 52 -6.45 -0.32 3.26
CA ILE A 52 -6.90 1.02 2.84
C ILE A 52 -6.87 2.07 3.98
N HIS A 53 -7.02 1.63 5.21
CA HIS A 53 -6.96 2.50 6.39
C HIS A 53 -5.53 2.86 6.83
N LEU A 54 -4.50 2.22 6.26
CA LEU A 54 -3.08 2.44 6.57
C LEU A 54 -2.34 3.16 5.45
N VAL A 55 -2.90 3.21 4.25
CA VAL A 55 -2.27 3.77 3.06
C VAL A 55 -3.13 4.88 2.44
N LYS A 56 -2.48 5.83 1.79
CA LYS A 56 -3.09 6.80 0.88
C LYS A 56 -2.74 6.38 -0.54
N VAL A 57 -3.73 6.40 -1.44
CA VAL A 57 -3.56 6.05 -2.86
C VAL A 57 -3.88 7.30 -3.68
N GLU A 58 -3.02 7.60 -4.64
CA GLU A 58 -3.19 8.68 -5.61
C GLU A 58 -2.99 8.08 -7.02
N GLU A 59 -3.91 8.35 -7.94
CA GLU A 59 -3.78 7.94 -9.35
C GLU A 59 -2.83 8.91 -10.07
N VAL A 60 -1.94 8.37 -10.92
CA VAL A 60 -0.88 9.09 -11.64
C VAL A 60 -0.95 8.78 -13.13
#